data_AF-A0A937QID8-F1
#
_entry.id   AF-A0A937QID8-F1
#
_cell.length_a   1.000
_cell.length_b   1.000
_cell.length_c   1.000
_cell.angle_alpha   90.00
_cell.angle_beta   90.00
_cell.angle_gamma   90.00
#
_symmetry.space_group_name_H-M   'P 1'
#
loop_
_entity.id
_entity.type
_entity.pdbx_description
1 polymer ?
#
loop_
_entity_poly.entity_id
_entity_poly.type
_entity_poly.pdbx_seq_one_letter_code
_entity_poly.pdbx_strand_id
1 'polypeptide(L)'
;MAIELKVPEVGESITEVMIGVWKKNVGDSVSTDETVVEIESDKATVELPSPSDGVVSSILKQAGEQAVVGEVIGYLEAVSSSQSTPATTPESPASLQAQSVDVRHRVGSTVIGSVQPASGAGPVMPAAARVLGEAGVSPGAVSGSGPGQRV
;
A
#
# COMPACT_ATOMS: atom_id res chain seq x y z
N MET A 1 -1.45 -14.60 -20.55
CA MET A 1 -1.44 -13.94 -21.88
C MET A 1 -1.23 -12.46 -21.64
N ALA A 2 -0.32 -11.82 -22.37
CA ALA A 2 -0.14 -10.37 -22.27
C ALA A 2 -1.21 -9.67 -23.11
N ILE A 3 -1.92 -8.73 -22.49
CA ILE A 3 -2.91 -7.85 -23.07
C ILE A 3 -2.24 -6.51 -23.30
N GLU A 4 -2.41 -5.96 -24.49
CA GLU A 4 -1.87 -4.68 -24.89
C GLU A 4 -2.80 -3.57 -24.38
N LEU A 5 -2.29 -2.69 -23.52
CA LEU A 5 -2.99 -1.49 -23.12
C LEU A 5 -2.77 -0.44 -24.20
N LYS A 6 -3.84 -0.12 -24.93
CA LYS A 6 -3.84 0.89 -26.00
C LYS A 6 -4.58 2.15 -25.57
N VAL A 7 -4.14 3.30 -26.06
CA VAL A 7 -4.85 4.56 -25.88
C VAL A 7 -6.19 4.52 -26.63
N PRO A 8 -7.34 4.76 -25.97
CA PRO A 8 -8.64 4.86 -26.63
C PRO A 8 -8.75 6.16 -27.42
N GLU A 9 -9.69 6.19 -28.37
CA GLU A 9 -10.00 7.41 -29.11
C GLU A 9 -10.64 8.46 -28.20
N VAL A 10 -9.89 9.53 -27.91
CA VAL A 10 -10.36 10.67 -27.14
C VAL A 10 -10.87 11.77 -28.08
N GLY A 11 -11.93 11.45 -28.82
CA GLY A 11 -12.60 12.36 -29.76
C GLY A 11 -12.02 12.32 -31.19
N GLU A 12 -12.91 12.44 -32.18
CA GLU A 12 -12.63 12.25 -33.63
C GLU A 12 -11.51 13.12 -34.24
N SER A 13 -10.98 14.12 -33.54
CA SER A 13 -9.97 15.06 -34.04
C SER A 13 -8.68 15.14 -33.22
N ILE A 14 -8.51 14.34 -32.16
CA ILE A 14 -7.29 14.33 -31.35
C ILE A 14 -6.44 13.13 -31.77
N THR A 15 -5.27 13.39 -32.35
CA THR A 15 -4.31 12.35 -32.77
C THR A 15 -3.26 12.02 -31.72
N GLU A 16 -3.03 12.94 -30.77
CA GLU A 16 -1.95 12.86 -29.78
C GLU A 16 -2.50 13.18 -28.39
N VAL A 17 -2.11 12.37 -27.40
CA VAL A 17 -2.53 12.50 -26.01
C VAL A 17 -1.31 12.46 -25.09
N MET A 18 -1.43 13.01 -23.89
CA MET A 18 -0.38 12.93 -22.88
C MET A 18 -0.78 11.90 -21.83
N ILE A 19 0.14 10.99 -21.51
CA ILE A 19 -0.04 10.10 -20.37
C ILE A 19 0.02 10.97 -19.11
N GLY A 20 -1.06 10.99 -18.35
CA GLY A 20 -1.15 11.69 -17.08
C GLY A 20 -0.53 10.85 -15.97
N VAL A 21 -1.34 10.49 -14.97
CA VAL A 21 -0.87 9.78 -13.78
C VAL A 21 -1.14 8.28 -13.90
N TRP A 22 -0.09 7.47 -13.73
CA TRP A 22 -0.25 6.04 -13.53
C TRP A 22 -0.77 5.77 -12.12
N LYS A 23 -1.96 5.17 -12.00
CA LYS A 23 -2.45 4.65 -10.72
C LYS A 23 -1.82 3.29 -10.39
N LYS A 24 -1.22 2.65 -11.38
CA LYS A 24 -0.66 1.29 -11.31
C LYS A 24 0.74 1.24 -11.91
N ASN A 25 1.65 0.57 -11.22
CA ASN A 25 3.04 0.45 -11.62
C ASN A 25 3.33 -0.96 -12.14
N VAL A 26 4.49 -1.14 -12.79
CA VAL A 26 4.97 -2.47 -13.18
C VAL A 26 5.02 -3.38 -11.95
N GLY A 27 4.39 -4.55 -12.04
CA GLY A 27 4.23 -5.51 -10.95
C GLY A 27 2.98 -5.33 -10.10
N ASP A 28 2.18 -4.27 -10.31
CA ASP A 28 0.95 -4.07 -9.56
C ASP A 28 -0.21 -4.87 -10.16
N SER A 29 -1.05 -5.42 -9.28
CA SER A 29 -2.23 -6.19 -9.68
C SER A 29 -3.40 -5.24 -9.92
N VAL A 30 -4.12 -5.43 -11.03
CA VAL A 30 -5.30 -4.66 -11.42
C VAL A 30 -6.45 -5.60 -11.70
N SER A 31 -7.66 -5.16 -11.37
CA SER A 31 -8.89 -5.89 -11.69
C SER A 31 -9.47 -5.43 -13.03
N THR A 32 -10.36 -6.23 -13.63
CA THR A 32 -11.18 -5.78 -14.76
C THR A 32 -11.97 -4.53 -14.34
N ASP A 33 -12.11 -3.55 -15.25
CA ASP A 33 -12.78 -2.26 -15.02
C ASP A 33 -12.06 -1.34 -14.00
N GLU A 34 -10.85 -1.69 -13.54
CA GLU A 34 -10.06 -0.85 -12.63
C GLU A 34 -9.23 0.18 -13.40
N THR A 35 -9.20 1.44 -12.95
CA THR A 35 -8.40 2.50 -13.61
C THR A 35 -6.90 2.23 -13.47
N VAL A 36 -6.22 2.02 -14.60
CA VAL A 36 -4.78 1.74 -14.65
C VAL A 36 -3.98 3.03 -14.79
N VAL A 37 -4.41 3.90 -15.70
CA VAL A 37 -3.73 5.15 -16.04
C VAL A 37 -4.73 6.22 -16.42
N GLU A 38 -4.42 7.46 -16.08
CA GLU A 38 -5.17 8.63 -16.48
C GLU A 38 -4.46 9.29 -17.67
N ILE A 39 -5.21 9.63 -18.71
CA ILE A 39 -4.69 10.25 -19.93
C ILE A 39 -5.24 11.67 -19.97
N GLU A 40 -4.35 12.64 -20.08
CA GLU A 40 -4.70 14.05 -20.21
C GLU A 40 -4.61 14.45 -21.68
N SER A 41 -5.69 15.02 -22.20
CA SER A 41 -5.73 15.65 -23.52
C SER A 41 -6.11 17.12 -23.38
N ASP A 42 -5.82 17.92 -24.40
CA ASP A 42 -6.04 19.39 -24.43
C ASP A 42 -7.45 19.83 -24.00
N LYS A 43 -8.44 18.94 -24.11
CA LYS A 43 -9.85 19.22 -23.81
C LYS A 43 -10.48 18.36 -22.73
N ALA A 44 -9.87 17.24 -22.35
CA ALA A 44 -10.45 16.30 -21.40
C ALA A 44 -9.41 15.40 -20.77
N THR A 45 -9.66 15.02 -19.53
CA THR A 45 -8.96 13.95 -18.82
C THR A 45 -9.82 12.70 -18.90
N VAL A 46 -9.26 11.61 -19.43
CA VAL A 46 -9.95 10.32 -19.60
C VAL A 46 -9.17 9.24 -18.88
N GLU A 47 -9.87 8.41 -18.13
CA GLU A 47 -9.30 7.28 -17.42
C GLU A 47 -9.28 6.04 -18.32
N LEU A 48 -8.16 5.30 -18.35
CA LEU A 48 -8.05 4.02 -19.03
C LEU A 48 -8.39 2.89 -18.04
N PRO A 49 -9.56 2.25 -18.18
CA PRO A 49 -9.87 1.06 -17.39
C PRO A 49 -9.08 -0.16 -17.89
N SER A 50 -8.80 -1.09 -16.99
CA SER A 50 -8.17 -2.35 -17.36
C SER A 50 -9.16 -3.25 -18.12
N PRO A 51 -8.77 -3.81 -19.28
CA PRO A 51 -9.63 -4.73 -20.05
C PRO A 51 -9.75 -6.14 -19.43
N SER A 52 -8.90 -6.50 -18.48
CA SER A 52 -8.96 -7.78 -17.75
C SER A 52 -8.22 -7.71 -16.42
N ASP A 53 -8.52 -8.67 -15.54
CA ASP A 53 -7.77 -8.88 -14.30
C ASP A 53 -6.36 -9.40 -14.60
N GLY A 54 -5.35 -8.72 -14.06
CA GLY A 54 -3.97 -9.01 -14.39
C GLY A 54 -2.95 -8.26 -13.55
N VAL A 55 -1.70 -8.41 -13.93
CA VAL A 55 -0.57 -7.67 -13.35
C VAL A 55 0.09 -6.84 -14.45
N VAL A 56 0.42 -5.58 -14.18
CA VAL A 56 1.13 -4.74 -15.15
C VAL A 56 2.52 -5.33 -15.38
N SER A 57 2.77 -5.87 -16.57
CA SER A 57 4.02 -6.57 -16.88
C SER A 57 5.13 -5.61 -17.32
N SER A 58 4.78 -4.58 -18.10
CA SER A 58 5.74 -3.55 -18.52
C SER A 58 5.04 -2.27 -18.96
N ILE A 59 5.64 -1.11 -18.67
CA ILE A 59 5.17 0.21 -19.11
C ILE A 59 6.14 0.72 -20.19
N LEU A 60 5.61 1.04 -21.37
CA LEU A 60 6.40 1.57 -22.49
C LEU A 60 6.49 3.10 -22.45
N LYS A 61 5.44 3.77 -21.95
CA LYS A 61 5.37 5.24 -21.87
C LYS A 61 5.05 5.68 -20.45
N GLN A 62 5.91 6.51 -19.89
CA GLN A 62 5.77 6.97 -18.50
C GLN A 62 4.76 8.12 -18.38
N ALA A 63 4.40 8.44 -17.13
CA ALA A 63 3.65 9.66 -16.81
C ALA A 63 4.36 10.88 -17.38
N GLY A 64 3.62 11.71 -18.12
CA GLY A 64 4.10 12.91 -18.79
C GLY A 64 4.58 12.71 -20.23
N GLU A 65 4.53 11.50 -20.77
CA GLU A 65 4.97 11.23 -22.14
C GLU A 65 3.81 11.32 -23.15
N GLN A 66 4.11 11.73 -24.38
CA GLN A 66 3.11 11.87 -25.45
C GLN A 66 2.88 10.53 -26.15
N ALA A 67 1.64 10.10 -26.32
CA ALA A 67 1.23 8.86 -27.01
C ALA A 67 0.25 9.16 -28.15
N VAL A 68 0.26 8.34 -29.18
CA VAL A 68 -0.71 8.43 -30.29
C VAL A 68 -1.97 7.63 -29.95
N VAL A 69 -3.13 8.04 -30.43
CA VAL A 69 -4.36 7.24 -30.30
C VAL A 69 -4.17 5.86 -30.92
N GLY A 70 -4.53 4.81 -30.17
CA GLY A 70 -4.31 3.43 -30.56
C GLY A 70 -2.89 2.89 -30.31
N GLU A 71 -1.97 3.72 -29.82
CA GLU A 71 -0.61 3.28 -29.48
C GLU A 71 -0.62 2.44 -28.19
N VAL A 72 0.25 1.44 -28.14
CA VAL A 72 0.43 0.57 -26.98
C VAL A 72 1.30 1.29 -25.95
N ILE A 73 0.72 1.56 -24.79
CA ILE A 73 1.38 2.27 -23.67
C ILE A 73 2.00 1.32 -22.66
N GLY A 74 1.58 0.05 -22.68
CA GLY A 74 2.08 -0.98 -21.78
C GLY A 74 1.45 -2.34 -22.03
N TYR A 75 1.96 -3.32 -21.31
CA TYR A 75 1.49 -4.71 -21.33
C TYR A 75 0.99 -5.10 -19.95
N LEU A 76 -0.16 -5.76 -19.95
CA LEU A 76 -0.80 -6.32 -18.77
C LEU A 76 -0.84 -7.84 -18.92
N GLU A 77 -0.29 -8.58 -17.97
CA GLU A 77 -0.42 -10.03 -17.96
C GLU A 77 -1.73 -10.43 -17.29
N ALA A 78 -2.68 -10.95 -18.07
CA ALA A 78 -3.92 -11.47 -17.55
C ALA A 78 -3.62 -12.67 -16.66
N VAL A 79 -3.86 -12.52 -15.37
CA VAL A 79 -3.83 -13.62 -14.41
C VAL A 79 -5.22 -14.23 -14.42
N SER A 80 -5.42 -15.25 -15.25
CA SER A 80 -6.59 -16.10 -15.12
C SER A 80 -6.53 -16.67 -13.71
N SER A 81 -7.42 -16.22 -12.83
CA SER A 81 -7.50 -16.66 -11.43
C SER A 81 -7.63 -18.19 -11.37
N SER A 82 -6.48 -18.86 -11.33
CA SER A 82 -6.36 -20.28 -11.09
C SER A 82 -5.29 -20.58 -10.04
N GLN A 83 -4.88 -19.58 -9.27
CA GLN A 83 -4.14 -19.79 -8.02
C GLN A 83 -4.23 -18.56 -7.11
N SER A 84 -5.30 -18.51 -6.31
CA SER A 84 -5.25 -18.20 -4.88
C SER A 84 -6.65 -18.36 -4.27
N THR A 85 -7.10 -19.61 -4.17
CA THR A 85 -7.81 -20.06 -2.97
C THR A 85 -6.74 -20.58 -2.00
N PRO A 86 -6.77 -20.10 -0.75
CA PRO A 86 -7.50 -20.89 0.22
C PRO A 86 -8.63 -20.07 0.85
N ALA A 87 -9.84 -20.35 0.39
CA ALA A 87 -10.99 -20.31 1.29
C ALA A 87 -10.96 -21.62 2.09
N THR A 88 -10.76 -21.51 3.40
CA THR A 88 -11.36 -22.42 4.39
C THR A 88 -11.93 -21.52 5.48
N THR A 89 -13.16 -21.09 5.21
CA THR A 89 -14.39 -21.38 5.94
C THR A 89 -14.44 -21.23 7.48
N PRO A 90 -15.58 -20.76 8.03
CA PRO A 90 -15.75 -20.13 9.33
C PRO A 90 -16.42 -21.04 10.39
N GLU A 91 -16.46 -20.61 11.66
CA GLU A 91 -17.43 -20.91 12.76
C GLU A 91 -16.82 -20.32 14.07
N SER A 92 -17.36 -19.25 14.70
CA SER A 92 -18.46 -19.18 15.70
C SER A 92 -18.25 -20.06 16.95
N PRO A 93 -18.70 -19.72 18.20
CA PRO A 93 -19.40 -18.54 18.72
C PRO A 93 -18.77 -17.95 20.01
N ALA A 94 -19.41 -16.89 20.50
CA ALA A 94 -19.26 -16.34 21.84
C ALA A 94 -19.31 -17.39 22.97
N SER A 95 -18.51 -17.18 24.01
CA SER A 95 -18.88 -17.56 25.37
C SER A 95 -18.54 -16.42 26.33
N LEU A 96 -19.60 -15.84 26.87
CA LEU A 96 -19.57 -15.10 28.12
C LEU A 96 -18.86 -15.94 29.18
N GLN A 97 -17.89 -15.33 29.87
CA GLN A 97 -17.81 -15.55 31.32
C GLN A 97 -17.32 -14.29 32.03
N ALA A 98 -18.32 -13.47 32.38
CA ALA A 98 -18.24 -12.62 33.55
C ALA A 98 -18.11 -13.50 34.80
N GLN A 99 -17.15 -13.16 35.66
CA GLN A 99 -17.04 -13.38 37.11
C GLN A 99 -15.55 -13.22 37.47
N SER A 100 -15.09 -12.36 38.38
CA SER A 100 -15.76 -11.75 39.53
C SER A 100 -15.00 -10.49 39.96
N VAL A 101 -15.77 -9.56 40.50
CA VAL A 101 -15.34 -8.45 41.35
C VAL A 101 -14.41 -8.95 42.48
N ASP A 102 -13.24 -8.33 42.63
CA ASP A 102 -12.68 -8.04 43.96
C ASP A 102 -12.19 -6.59 43.95
N VAL A 103 -13.08 -5.70 44.36
CA VAL A 103 -12.71 -4.36 44.82
C VAL A 103 -11.98 -4.55 46.14
N ARG A 104 -10.65 -4.51 46.09
CA ARG A 104 -9.83 -4.18 47.26
C ARG A 104 -8.87 -3.06 46.91
N HIS A 105 -9.39 -1.87 47.16
CA HIS A 105 -8.66 -0.69 47.59
C HIS A 105 -7.35 -1.07 48.32
N ARG A 106 -6.20 -0.94 47.65
CA ARG A 106 -4.97 -0.60 48.35
C ARG A 106 -4.17 0.40 47.52
N VAL A 107 -4.16 1.61 48.05
CA VAL A 107 -3.33 2.74 47.64
C VAL A 107 -1.85 2.32 47.73
N GLY A 108 -1.12 2.61 46.66
CA GLY A 108 0.30 2.95 46.75
C GLY A 108 1.30 1.80 46.66
N SER A 109 2.27 2.05 45.78
CA SER A 109 3.67 1.60 45.84
C SER A 109 4.02 0.31 45.09
N THR A 110 4.59 0.56 43.91
CA THR A 110 5.96 0.15 43.55
C THR A 110 6.22 -1.31 43.17
N VAL A 111 6.84 -1.41 41.99
CA VAL A 111 7.67 -2.47 41.40
C VAL A 111 6.94 -3.59 40.65
N ILE A 112 6.86 -3.41 39.33
CA ILE A 112 6.64 -4.49 38.38
C ILE A 112 8.02 -4.97 37.94
N GLY A 113 8.34 -6.21 38.27
CA GLY A 113 9.47 -6.93 37.73
C GLY A 113 9.15 -7.52 36.36
N SER A 114 10.09 -7.28 35.44
CA SER A 114 10.70 -8.28 34.56
C SER A 114 9.87 -8.89 33.41
N VAL A 115 10.12 -8.41 32.18
CA VAL A 115 10.32 -9.28 31.01
C VAL A 115 11.59 -8.86 30.26
N GLN A 116 12.32 -9.88 29.82
CA GLN A 116 13.69 -9.94 29.30
C GLN A 116 13.88 -9.34 27.88
N PRO A 117 15.13 -9.26 27.37
CA PRO A 117 15.60 -8.24 26.42
C PRO A 117 15.38 -8.60 24.94
N ALA A 118 15.16 -7.58 24.12
CA ALA A 118 15.36 -7.64 22.67
C ALA A 118 16.44 -6.61 22.30
N SER A 119 17.51 -7.15 21.74
CA SER A 119 18.70 -6.46 21.25
C SER A 119 18.33 -5.33 20.28
N GLY A 120 18.97 -4.16 20.43
CA GLY A 120 19.08 -3.19 19.33
C GLY A 120 18.59 -1.75 19.54
N ALA A 121 18.62 -1.18 20.76
CA ALA A 121 18.52 0.27 20.91
C ALA A 121 19.25 0.72 22.17
N GLY A 122 20.23 1.62 22.04
CA GLY A 122 20.83 2.29 23.18
C GLY A 122 19.78 3.12 23.94
N PRO A 123 20.08 3.57 25.17
CA PRO A 123 19.13 4.34 25.98
C PRO A 123 18.60 5.55 25.19
N VAL A 124 17.28 5.59 24.97
CA VAL A 124 16.61 6.68 24.24
C VAL A 124 16.54 7.94 25.10
N MET A 125 16.83 9.10 24.52
CA MET A 125 16.75 10.38 25.22
C MET A 125 15.28 10.83 25.35
N PRO A 126 14.90 11.51 26.46
CA PRO A 126 13.51 11.93 26.71
C PRO A 126 12.89 12.77 25.59
N ALA A 127 13.70 13.59 24.91
CA ALA A 127 13.26 14.41 23.79
C ALA A 127 12.93 13.56 22.55
N ALA A 128 13.79 12.60 22.22
CA ALA A 128 13.57 11.68 21.10
C ALA A 128 12.38 10.75 21.37
N ALA A 129 12.25 10.22 22.59
CA ALA A 129 11.12 9.40 22.99
C ALA A 129 9.76 10.12 22.82
N ARG A 130 9.72 11.44 23.05
CA ARG A 130 8.50 12.24 22.87
C ARG A 130 8.15 12.39 21.39
N VAL A 131 9.12 12.75 20.55
CA VAL A 131 8.93 12.89 19.09
C VAL A 131 8.55 11.56 18.46
N LEU A 132 9.17 10.46 18.89
CA LEU A 132 8.82 9.11 18.44
C LEU A 132 7.41 8.71 18.85
N GLY A 133 6.99 9.03 20.07
CA GLY A 133 5.63 8.78 20.55
C GLY A 133 4.57 9.59 19.80
N GLU A 134 4.86 10.84 19.46
CA GLU A 134 3.97 11.70 18.66
C GLU A 134 3.91 11.24 17.18
N ALA A 135 5.01 10.72 16.66
CA ALA A 135 5.09 10.17 15.30
C ALA A 135 4.58 8.72 15.19
N GLY A 136 4.28 8.06 16.31
CA GLY A 136 3.90 6.64 16.34
C GLY A 136 5.01 5.68 15.92
N VAL A 137 6.28 6.10 16.03
CA VAL A 137 7.44 5.32 15.60
C VAL A 137 8.10 4.64 16.80
N SER A 138 8.34 3.33 16.70
CA SER A 138 8.93 2.55 17.79
C SER A 138 10.44 2.81 17.96
N PRO A 139 10.96 2.87 19.19
CA PRO A 139 12.37 3.18 19.48
C PRO A 139 13.37 2.14 18.96
N GLY A 140 12.93 0.92 18.64
CA GLY A 140 13.75 -0.11 17.99
C GLY A 140 13.77 -0.02 16.46
N ALA A 141 12.91 0.80 15.86
CA ALA A 141 12.86 1.01 14.41
C ALA A 141 13.79 2.14 13.95
N VAL A 142 14.44 2.84 14.89
CA VAL A 142 15.30 3.98 14.62
C VAL A 142 16.73 3.70 15.02
N SER A 143 17.66 3.97 14.10
CA SER A 143 19.09 3.82 14.36
C SER A 143 19.57 5.01 15.21
N GLY A 144 20.11 4.73 16.39
CA GLY A 144 20.61 5.75 17.30
C GLY A 144 21.82 6.48 16.72
N SER A 145 21.62 7.76 16.36
CA SER A 145 22.65 8.62 15.77
C SER A 145 23.43 9.44 16.83
N GLY A 146 23.05 9.32 18.11
CA GLY A 146 23.72 9.99 19.21
C GLY A 146 25.00 9.29 19.69
N PRO A 147 25.91 10.00 20.39
CA PRO A 147 27.13 9.42 20.96
C PRO A 147 26.82 8.20 21.83
N GLY A 148 27.31 7.02 21.42
CA GLY A 148 27.00 5.73 22.04
C GLY A 148 25.70 5.07 21.55
N GLN A 149 25.34 5.24 20.27
CA GLN A 149 24.16 4.63 19.64
C GLN A 149 22.83 5.00 20.34
N ARG A 150 22.75 6.22 20.86
CA ARG A 150 21.53 6.74 21.52
C ARG A 150 20.55 7.24 20.47
N VAL A 151 19.28 6.97 20.72
CA VAL A 151 18.15 7.50 19.95
C VAL A 151 17.63 8.75 20.65
#